data_AF-A0A6B3G7H7-F1
#
_entry.id   AF-A0A6B3G7H7-F1
#
_cell.length_a   1.000
_cell.length_b   1.000
_cell.length_c   1.000
_cell.angle_alpha   90.00
_cell.angle_beta   90.00
_cell.angle_gamma   90.00
#
_symmetry.space_group_name_H-M   'P 1'
#
loop_
_entity.id
_entity.type
_entity.pdbx_description
1 polymer ?
#
loop_
_entity_poly.entity_id
_entity_poly.type
_entity_poly.pdbx_seq_one_letter_code
_entity_poly.pdbx_strand_id
1 'polypeptide(L)' 'IGNLSQGWSTAGVDVTVRPTEDLEQVRKAITAAAETMAKEEPWAERLWGPVEVLGLDAVLLDSMTVRVTAKT' A
#
# COMPACT_ATOMS: atom_id res chain seq x y z
N ILE A 1 -11.90 -1.46 -4.35
CA ILE A 1 -13.21 -0.78 -4.51
C ILE A 1 -13.27 -0.24 -5.93
N GLY A 2 -14.20 -0.72 -6.76
CA GLY A 2 -14.29 -0.28 -8.16
C GLY A 2 -15.17 0.95 -8.30
N ASN A 3 -14.62 2.05 -8.81
CA ASN A 3 -15.37 3.24 -9.23
C ASN A 3 -15.46 3.26 -10.76
N LEU A 4 -15.94 2.15 -11.35
CA LEU A 4 -15.91 1.92 -12.79
C LEU A 4 -16.62 3.04 -13.58
N SER A 5 -17.69 3.60 -13.02
CA SER A 5 -18.40 4.77 -13.60
C SER A 5 -17.57 6.05 -13.63
N GLN A 6 -16.51 6.14 -12.81
CA GLN A 6 -15.58 7.27 -12.75
C GLN A 6 -14.25 6.97 -13.49
N GLY A 7 -14.11 5.78 -14.09
CA GLY A 7 -12.94 5.40 -14.87
C GLY A 7 -11.72 4.96 -14.06
N TRP A 8 -11.87 4.74 -12.75
CA TRP A 8 -10.78 4.29 -11.87
C TRP A 8 -11.28 3.35 -10.78
N SER A 9 -10.36 2.71 -10.07
CA SER A 9 -10.59 1.82 -8.94
C SER A 9 -9.55 2.09 -7.86
N THR A 10 -9.85 1.70 -6.62
CA THR A 10 -8.85 1.64 -5.54
C THR A 10 -8.48 0.18 -5.30
N ALA A 11 -7.20 -0.13 -5.45
CA ALA A 11 -6.60 -1.34 -4.92
C ALA A 11 -6.16 -1.09 -3.47
N GLY A 12 -6.38 -2.07 -2.60
CA GLY A 12 -5.93 -2.06 -1.21
C GLY A 12 -5.10 -3.31 -0.92
N VAL A 13 -4.00 -3.14 -0.19
CA VAL A 13 -3.12 -4.22 0.25
C VAL A 13 -2.88 -4.07 1.74
N ASP A 14 -3.08 -5.16 2.48
CA ASP A 14 -2.78 -5.24 3.90
C ASP A 14 -1.42 -5.92 4.08
N VAL A 15 -0.47 -5.18 4.66
CA VAL A 15 0.88 -5.67 4.93
C VAL A 15 0.95 -6.09 6.39
N THR A 16 0.99 -7.40 6.62
CA THR A 16 1.09 -7.98 7.95
C THR A 16 2.53 -8.23 8.33
N VAL A 17 2.93 -7.74 9.50
CA VAL A 17 4.27 -7.91 10.08
C VAL A 17 4.18 -8.30 11.55
N ARG A 18 5.31 -8.66 12.18
CA ARG A 18 5.34 -8.93 13.63
C ARG A 18 5.02 -7.65 14.42
N PRO A 19 4.42 -7.75 15.61
CA PRO A 19 3.98 -6.59 16.40
C PRO A 19 5.17 -5.84 17.02
N THR A 20 6.36 -6.44 17.02
CA THR A 20 7.60 -5.86 17.54
C THR A 20 8.45 -5.16 16.48
N GLU A 21 8.03 -5.18 15.20
CA GLU A 21 8.78 -4.46 14.16
C GLU A 21 8.67 -2.94 14.34
N ASP A 22 9.70 -2.23 13.88
CA ASP A 22 9.69 -0.77 13.86
C ASP A 22 8.78 -0.26 12.72
N LEU A 23 7.69 0.41 13.10
CA LEU A 23 6.69 0.92 12.16
C LEU A 23 7.27 1.93 11.15
N GLU A 24 8.26 2.73 11.55
CA GLU A 24 8.91 3.67 10.64
C GLU A 24 9.74 2.94 9.58
N GLN A 25 10.39 1.84 9.96
CA GLN A 25 11.12 1.00 9.00
C GLN A 25 10.17 0.27 8.06
N VAL A 26 9.07 -0.27 8.58
CA VAL A 26 8.03 -0.90 7.76
C VAL A 26 7.46 0.10 6.76
N ARG A 27 7.11 1.32 7.20
CA ARG A 27 6.63 2.39 6.31
C ARG A 27 7.63 2.73 5.21
N LYS A 28 8.92 2.91 5.56
CA LYS A 28 9.98 3.21 4.59
C LYS A 28 10.15 2.09 3.56
N ALA A 29 10.13 0.83 4.00
CA ALA A 29 10.24 -0.31 3.11
C ALA A 29 9.06 -0.37 2.11
N ILE A 30 7.84 -0.17 2.60
CA ILE A 30 6.64 -0.12 1.76
C ILE A 30 6.72 1.03 0.76
N THR A 31 7.08 2.24 1.21
CA THR A 31 7.22 3.41 0.31
C THR A 31 8.28 3.16 -0.76
N ALA A 32 9.45 2.64 -0.42
CA ALA A 32 10.51 2.36 -1.39
C ALA A 32 10.10 1.30 -2.42
N ALA A 33 9.42 0.24 -1.99
CA ALA A 33 8.88 -0.78 -2.88
C ALA A 33 7.83 -0.16 -3.83
N ALA A 34 6.94 0.68 -3.31
CA ALA A 34 5.91 1.34 -4.10
C ALA A 34 6.49 2.33 -5.13
N GLU A 35 7.50 3.12 -4.75
CA GLU A 35 8.20 4.03 -5.67
C GLU A 35 8.95 3.30 -6.78
N THR A 36 9.47 2.11 -6.48
CA THR A 36 10.12 1.25 -7.48
C THR A 36 9.07 0.69 -8.43
N MET A 37 8.00 0.08 -7.89
CA MET A 37 6.88 -0.48 -8.66
C MET A 37 6.26 0.58 -9.58
N ALA A 38 6.07 1.82 -9.11
CA ALA A 38 5.46 2.87 -9.90
C ALA A 38 6.24 3.27 -11.17
N LYS A 39 7.53 2.90 -11.27
CA LYS A 39 8.39 3.18 -12.43
C LYS A 39 8.50 1.98 -13.38
N GLU A 40 7.96 0.83 -13.01
CA GLU A 40 8.05 -0.41 -13.78
C GLU A 40 6.78 -0.64 -14.59
N GLU A 41 6.94 -1.24 -15.78
CA GLU A 41 5.79 -1.73 -16.54
C GLU A 41 5.21 -3.00 -15.91
N PRO A 42 3.88 -3.17 -15.84
CA PRO A 42 2.84 -2.33 -16.45
C PRO A 42 2.29 -1.24 -15.49
N TRP A 43 2.93 -0.99 -14.35
CA TRP A 43 2.36 -0.16 -13.28
C TRP A 43 2.47 1.33 -13.57
N ALA A 44 3.49 1.76 -14.32
CA ALA A 44 3.65 3.15 -14.74
C ALA A 44 2.42 3.70 -15.49
N GLU A 45 1.75 2.87 -16.29
CA GLU A 45 0.52 3.25 -17.02
C GLU A 45 -0.77 3.00 -16.22
N ARG A 46 -0.71 2.13 -15.20
CA ARG A 46 -1.90 1.70 -14.44
C ARG A 46 -2.12 2.50 -13.16
N LEU A 47 -1.11 3.13 -12.59
CA LEU A 47 -1.26 3.89 -11.35
C LEU A 47 -1.76 5.31 -11.63
N TRP A 48 -2.87 5.68 -11.00
CA TRP A 48 -3.47 7.01 -11.07
C TRP A 48 -3.02 7.86 -9.88
N GLY A 49 -1.71 8.11 -9.82
CA GLY A 49 -1.07 8.85 -8.72
C GLY A 49 -0.26 7.95 -7.79
N PRO A 50 0.23 8.50 -6.67
CA PRO A 50 1.09 7.77 -5.75
C PRO A 50 0.35 6.65 -5.03
N VAL A 51 1.09 5.61 -4.66
CA VAL A 51 0.64 4.63 -3.67
C VAL A 51 0.72 5.27 -2.29
N GLU A 52 -0.33 5.12 -1.50
CA GLU A 52 -0.49 5.74 -0.20
C GLU A 52 -0.40 4.70 0.91
N VAL A 53 0.40 4.98 1.94
CA VAL A 53 0.44 4.19 3.18
C VAL A 53 -0.50 4.87 4.17
N LEU A 54 -1.67 4.26 4.41
CA LEU A 54 -2.69 4.80 5.31
C LEU A 54 -2.30 4.69 6.79
N GLY A 55 -1.32 3.83 7.09
CA GLY A 55 -0.78 3.62 8.42
C GLY A 55 -1.26 2.30 9.04
N LEU A 56 -1.20 2.24 10.37
CA LEU A 56 -1.55 1.07 11.15
C LEU A 56 -3.08 0.88 11.19
N ASP A 57 -3.57 -0.24 10.69
CA ASP A 57 -5.00 -0.60 10.66
C ASP A 57 -5.40 -1.47 11.86
N ALA A 58 -4.57 -2.46 12.20
CA ALA A 58 -4.83 -3.38 13.29
C ALA A 58 -3.55 -3.85 13.99
N VAL A 59 -3.67 -4.14 15.29
CA VAL A 59 -2.64 -4.81 16.10
C VAL A 59 -3.30 -5.99 16.81
N LEU A 60 -2.75 -7.18 16.60
CA LEU A 60 -3.12 -8.44 17.25
C LEU A 60 -1.96 -8.92 18.12
N LEU A 61 -2.18 -10.00 18.86
CA LEU A 61 -1.17 -10.57 19.78
C LEU A 61 0.13 -10.95 19.08
N ASP A 62 0.05 -11.42 17.84
CA ASP A 62 1.17 -11.97 17.08
C ASP A 62 1.48 -11.21 15.78
N SER A 63 0.74 -10.13 15.51
CA SER A 63 0.84 -9.41 14.24
C SER A 63 0.36 -7.96 14.32
N MET A 64 0.85 -7.14 13.40
CA MET A 64 0.28 -5.83 13.11
C MET A 64 0.10 -5.66 11.61
N THR A 65 -0.93 -4.91 11.21
CA THR A 65 -1.30 -4.71 9.81
C THR A 65 -1.20 -3.24 9.43
N VAL A 66 -0.45 -2.96 8.36
CA VAL A 66 -0.36 -1.64 7.73
C VAL A 66 -1.14 -1.66 6.42
N ARG A 67 -2.08 -0.72 6.26
CA ARG A 67 -2.89 -0.64 5.03
C ARG A 67 -2.24 0.27 4.00
N VAL A 68 -2.19 -0.21 2.77
CA VAL A 68 -1.65 0.47 1.60
C VAL A 68 -2.74 0.56 0.54
N THR A 69 -2.87 1.70 -0.12
CA THR A 69 -3.85 1.91 -1.19
C THR A 69 -3.22 2.49 -2.43
N ALA A 70 -3.73 2.09 -3.59
CA ALA A 70 -3.35 2.63 -4.88
C ALA A 70 -4.60 2.93 -5.70
N LYS A 71 -4.59 4.04 -6.40
CA LYS A 71 -5.61 4.34 -7.41
C LYS A 71 -5.16 3.74 -8.75
N THR A 72 -6.06 3.06 -9.44
CA THR A 72 -5.79 2.32 -10.69
C THR A 72 -6.86 2.55 -11.74
#